data_AF-A0AA97FCS4-F1
#
_entry.id   AF-A0AA97FCS4-F1
#
_cell.length_a   1.000
_cell.length_b   1.000
_cell.length_c   1.000
_cell.angle_alpha   90.00
_cell.angle_beta   90.00
_cell.angle_gamma   90.00
#
_symmetry.space_group_name_H-M   'P 1'
#
loop_
_entity.id
_entity.type
_entity.pdbx_description
1 polymer ?
#
loop_
_entity_poly.entity_id
_entity_poly.type
_entity_poly.pdbx_seq_one_letter_code
_entity_poly.pdbx_strand_id
1 'polypeptide(L)'
;MIFGKEEKTAITALIIVLAIIIAAHIFLSSAGKESFAKKYDNSSETNDLVTYEGIIKEISKTKTGGHLLIKTDDIIIFISGGADKSVNFSPGREIKATGTVQFYKNQKEIIVNSISDIETFPIK
;
A
#
# COMPACT_ATOMS: atom_id res chain seq x y z
N MET A 1 33.18 -7.65 36.52
CA MET A 1 34.11 -7.33 35.42
C MET A 1 33.52 -6.14 34.69
N ILE A 2 34.03 -4.94 34.94
CA ILE A 2 33.51 -3.70 34.34
C ILE A 2 34.24 -3.54 33.02
N PHE A 3 33.50 -3.57 31.91
CA PHE A 3 33.99 -3.44 30.55
C PHE A 3 35.11 -2.39 30.39
N GLY A 4 36.09 -2.70 29.53
CA GLY A 4 37.19 -1.80 29.23
C GLY A 4 36.69 -0.46 28.63
N LYS A 5 37.52 0.60 28.65
CA LYS A 5 37.14 1.90 28.06
C LYS A 5 36.72 1.76 26.59
N GLU A 6 37.44 0.95 25.82
CA GLU A 6 37.14 0.69 24.41
C GLU A 6 35.83 -0.09 24.22
N GLU A 7 35.59 -1.08 25.08
CA GLU A 7 34.37 -1.89 25.08
C GLU A 7 33.13 -1.06 25.46
N LYS A 8 33.26 -0.16 26.44
CA LYS A 8 32.20 0.80 26.78
C LYS A 8 31.88 1.74 25.63
N THR A 9 32.89 2.22 24.90
CA THR A 9 32.68 3.08 23.71
C THR A 9 31.96 2.30 22.60
N ALA A 10 32.36 1.06 22.34
CA ALA A 10 31.72 0.20 21.34
C ALA A 10 30.26 -0.08 21.70
N ILE A 11 29.98 -0.44 22.95
CA ILE A 11 28.61 -0.67 23.44
C ILE A 11 27.77 0.61 23.32
N THR A 12 28.34 1.76 23.67
CA THR A 12 27.63 3.05 23.57
C THR A 12 27.28 3.38 22.12
N ALA A 13 28.22 3.20 21.20
CA ALA A 13 27.97 3.39 19.77
C ALA A 13 26.87 2.44 19.27
N LEU A 14 26.89 1.18 19.69
CA LEU A 14 25.89 0.18 19.31
C LEU A 14 24.49 0.54 19.82
N ILE A 15 24.37 1.01 21.06
CA ILE A 15 23.10 1.47 21.63
C ILE A 15 22.56 2.68 20.86
N ILE A 16 23.42 3.63 20.51
CA ILE A 16 23.01 4.81 19.74
C ILE A 16 22.51 4.41 18.35
N VAL A 17 23.25 3.56 17.64
CA VAL A 17 22.85 3.07 16.31
C VAL A 17 21.52 2.32 16.40
N LEU A 18 21.35 1.46 17.40
CA LEU A 18 20.10 0.75 17.63
C LEU A 18 18.94 1.72 17.87
N ALA A 19 19.13 2.74 18.71
CA ALA A 19 18.12 3.74 19.00
C ALA A 19 17.70 4.53 17.74
N ILE A 20 18.67 4.88 16.88
CA ILE A 20 18.42 5.56 15.60
C ILE A 20 17.60 4.65 14.66
N ILE A 21 17.96 3.37 14.54
CA ILE A 21 17.24 2.41 13.69
C ILE A 21 15.79 2.26 14.18
N ILE A 22 15.58 2.13 15.49
CA ILE A 22 14.23 2.03 16.07
C ILE A 22 13.43 3.29 15.78
N ALA A 23 14.00 4.48 16.01
CA ALA A 23 13.33 5.74 15.75
C ALA A 23 12.96 5.90 14.26
N ALA A 24 13.87 5.55 13.35
CA ALA A 24 13.61 5.56 11.92
C ALA A 24 12.49 4.57 11.53
N HIS A 25 12.48 3.37 12.11
CA HIS A 25 11.44 2.38 11.83
C HIS A 25 10.07 2.83 12.33
N ILE A 26 9.98 3.43 13.52
CA ILE A 26 8.73 4.01 14.04
C ILE A 26 8.25 5.12 13.11
N PHE A 27 9.14 6.03 12.70
CA PHE A 27 8.80 7.13 11.81
C PHE A 27 8.30 6.64 10.45
N LEU A 28 9.02 5.71 9.81
CA LEU A 28 8.65 5.12 8.52
C LEU A 28 7.36 4.30 8.60
N SER A 29 7.12 3.60 9.71
CA SER A 29 5.88 2.84 9.90
C SER A 29 4.66 3.74 10.14
N SER A 30 4.88 4.93 10.71
CA SER A 30 3.84 5.95 10.88
C SER A 30 3.53 6.70 9.59
N ALA A 31 4.54 6.92 8.73
CA ALA A 31 4.33 7.50 7.41
C ALA A 31 3.70 6.43 6.52
N GLY A 32 2.36 6.39 6.47
CA GLY A 32 1.63 5.44 5.62
C GLY A 32 2.14 5.45 4.17
N LYS A 33 1.96 4.34 3.44
CA LYS A 33 2.49 4.15 2.08
C LYS A 33 2.13 5.30 1.12
N GLU A 34 0.99 5.94 1.35
CA GLU A 34 0.54 7.10 0.60
C GLU A 34 1.56 8.24 0.56
N SER A 35 2.31 8.48 1.64
CA SER A 35 3.32 9.56 1.70
C SER A 35 4.49 9.37 0.74
N PHE A 36 4.67 8.15 0.21
CA PHE A 36 5.71 7.80 -0.77
C PHE A 36 5.13 7.52 -2.15
N ALA A 37 3.80 7.59 -2.30
CA ALA A 37 3.10 7.29 -3.53
C ALA A 37 2.91 8.56 -4.36
N LYS A 38 3.09 8.45 -5.68
CA LYS A 38 2.69 9.52 -6.61
C LYS A 38 1.24 9.37 -7.02
N LYS A 39 0.58 10.44 -7.49
CA LYS A 39 -0.77 10.29 -8.03
C LYS A 39 -0.71 9.41 -9.30
N TYR A 40 -1.63 8.45 -9.42
CA TYR A 40 -1.73 7.64 -10.63
C TYR A 40 -2.05 8.51 -11.84
N ASP A 41 -1.36 8.22 -12.95
CA ASP A 41 -1.66 8.73 -14.27
C ASP A 41 -1.35 7.67 -15.35
N ASN A 42 -1.79 7.92 -16.58
CA ASN A 42 -1.57 6.98 -17.68
C ASN A 42 -0.08 6.83 -18.07
N SER A 43 0.79 7.76 -17.68
CA SER A 43 2.26 7.66 -17.84
C SER A 43 2.94 6.84 -16.75
N SER A 44 2.25 6.45 -15.67
CA SER A 44 2.82 5.65 -14.59
C SER A 44 3.29 4.30 -15.11
N GLU A 45 4.54 3.95 -14.82
CA GLU A 45 5.24 2.76 -15.29
C GLU A 45 5.00 1.57 -14.37
N THR A 46 5.39 0.39 -14.84
CA THR A 46 5.33 -0.83 -14.02
C THR A 46 6.23 -0.67 -12.79
N ASN A 47 5.75 -1.13 -11.64
CA ASN A 47 6.38 -1.02 -10.31
C ASN A 47 6.32 0.36 -9.65
N ASP A 48 5.66 1.34 -10.27
CA ASP A 48 5.39 2.61 -9.60
C ASP A 48 4.42 2.43 -8.43
N LEU A 49 4.79 2.97 -7.26
CA LEU A 49 3.88 3.13 -6.12
C LEU A 49 3.00 4.36 -6.36
N VAL A 50 1.70 4.13 -6.48
CA VAL A 50 0.73 5.17 -6.85
C VAL A 50 -0.47 5.21 -5.90
N THR A 51 -1.07 6.40 -5.80
CA THR A 51 -2.39 6.61 -5.20
C THR A 51 -3.38 6.97 -6.31
N TYR A 52 -4.47 6.22 -6.39
CA TYR A 52 -5.56 6.42 -7.35
C TYR A 52 -6.84 6.77 -6.62
N GLU A 53 -7.59 7.73 -7.18
CA GLU A 53 -8.91 8.13 -6.71
C GLU A 53 -9.90 8.00 -7.88
N GLY A 54 -11.06 7.40 -7.63
CA GLY A 54 -12.07 7.19 -8.67
C GLY A 54 -13.37 6.62 -8.14
N ILE A 55 -14.32 6.33 -9.04
CA ILE A 55 -15.63 5.78 -8.68
C ILE A 55 -15.67 4.28 -8.94
N ILE A 56 -16.13 3.51 -7.95
CA ILE A 56 -16.35 2.07 -8.10
C ILE A 56 -17.51 1.83 -9.07
N LYS A 57 -17.25 1.12 -10.17
CA LYS A 57 -18.29 0.68 -11.13
C LYS A 57 -18.73 -0.74 -10.88
N GLU A 58 -17.77 -1.63 -10.69
CA GLU A 58 -18.03 -3.05 -10.56
C GLU A 58 -17.07 -3.65 -9.53
N ILE A 59 -17.57 -4.62 -8.78
CA ILE A 59 -16.80 -5.40 -7.83
C ILE A 59 -16.97 -6.86 -8.22
N SER A 60 -15.87 -7.55 -8.44
CA SER A 60 -15.87 -8.97 -8.80
C SER A 60 -14.82 -9.73 -8.01
N LYS A 61 -15.14 -10.96 -7.60
CA LYS A 61 -14.18 -11.86 -6.94
C LYS A 61 -13.48 -12.69 -8.01
N THR A 62 -12.18 -12.92 -7.86
CA THR A 62 -11.49 -13.85 -8.76
C THR A 62 -11.98 -15.27 -8.49
N LYS A 63 -12.21 -16.05 -9.57
CA LYS A 63 -12.72 -17.44 -9.46
C LYS A 63 -11.79 -18.35 -8.66
N THR A 64 -10.51 -18.04 -8.65
CA THR A 64 -9.45 -18.75 -7.94
C THR A 64 -8.59 -17.74 -7.19
N GLY A 65 -8.26 -18.01 -5.93
CA GLY A 65 -7.27 -17.22 -5.16
C GLY A 65 -7.82 -16.22 -4.14
N GLY A 66 -9.14 -16.04 -4.03
CA GLY A 66 -9.71 -15.17 -2.98
C GLY A 66 -9.31 -13.69 -3.13
N HIS A 67 -9.07 -13.23 -4.36
CA HIS A 67 -8.75 -11.84 -4.65
C HIS A 67 -10.00 -11.06 -5.03
N LEU A 68 -9.93 -9.74 -4.88
CA LEU A 68 -11.00 -8.82 -5.23
C LEU A 68 -10.54 -7.91 -6.36
N LEU A 69 -11.37 -7.79 -7.39
CA LEU A 69 -11.19 -6.87 -8.50
C LEU A 69 -12.22 -5.76 -8.37
N ILE A 70 -11.75 -4.52 -8.32
CA ILE A 70 -12.58 -3.33 -8.35
C ILE A 70 -12.31 -2.63 -9.67
N LYS A 71 -13.34 -2.48 -10.51
CA LYS A 71 -13.24 -1.72 -11.75
C LYS A 71 -13.71 -0.30 -11.53
N THR A 72 -12.93 0.66 -12.03
CA THR A 72 -13.32 2.07 -12.14
C THR A 72 -13.43 2.47 -13.61
N ASP A 73 -13.66 3.75 -13.90
CA ASP A 73 -13.69 4.26 -15.27
C ASP A 73 -12.29 4.20 -15.94
N ASP A 74 -11.21 4.36 -15.17
CA ASP A 74 -9.86 4.50 -15.72
C ASP A 74 -9.03 3.23 -15.63
N ILE A 75 -9.16 2.47 -14.54
CA ILE A 75 -8.25 1.37 -14.23
C ILE A 75 -8.91 0.28 -13.38
N ILE A 76 -8.29 -0.90 -13.37
CA ILE A 76 -8.65 -2.01 -12.52
C ILE A 76 -7.76 -1.99 -11.28
N ILE A 77 -8.36 -2.08 -10.10
CA ILE A 77 -7.67 -2.26 -8.83
C ILE A 77 -7.80 -3.73 -8.44
N PHE A 78 -6.65 -4.41 -8.35
CA PHE A 78 -6.55 -5.79 -7.91
C PHE A 78 -6.13 -5.83 -6.44
N ILE A 79 -6.90 -6.50 -5.60
CA ILE A 79 -6.66 -6.58 -4.16
C ILE A 79 -6.35 -8.02 -3.78
N SER A 80 -5.11 -8.24 -3.34
CA SER A 80 -4.63 -9.54 -2.87
C SER A 80 -5.36 -9.97 -1.60
N GLY A 81 -6.01 -11.15 -1.59
CA GLY A 81 -6.74 -11.65 -0.41
C GLY A 81 -7.99 -10.84 -0.03
N GLY A 82 -8.50 -9.97 -0.93
CA GLY A 82 -9.61 -9.06 -0.64
C GLY A 82 -11.01 -9.67 -0.73
N ALA A 83 -11.17 -10.92 -1.18
CA ALA A 83 -12.49 -11.47 -1.52
C ALA A 83 -13.47 -11.54 -0.34
N ASP A 84 -12.98 -11.78 0.87
CA ASP A 84 -13.82 -11.85 2.09
C ASP A 84 -14.22 -10.47 2.61
N LYS A 85 -13.51 -9.42 2.16
CA LYS A 85 -13.77 -8.03 2.54
C LYS A 85 -14.57 -7.26 1.49
N SER A 86 -15.13 -7.95 0.49
CA SER A 86 -15.91 -7.32 -0.58
C SER A 86 -17.11 -6.51 -0.08
N VAL A 87 -17.67 -6.87 1.08
CA VAL A 87 -18.80 -6.17 1.72
C VAL A 87 -18.48 -4.71 2.09
N ASN A 88 -17.20 -4.36 2.23
CA ASN A 88 -16.76 -3.01 2.55
C ASN A 88 -16.76 -2.07 1.33
N PHE A 89 -17.04 -2.60 0.13
CA PHE A 89 -17.05 -1.86 -1.11
C PHE A 89 -18.45 -1.90 -1.72
N SER A 90 -18.86 -0.82 -2.37
CA SER A 90 -20.12 -0.77 -3.09
C SER A 90 -19.97 0.06 -4.37
N PRO A 91 -20.56 -0.36 -5.49
CA PRO A 91 -20.63 0.47 -6.69
C PRO A 91 -21.26 1.83 -6.39
N GLY A 92 -20.78 2.88 -7.05
CA GLY A 92 -21.22 4.25 -6.80
C GLY A 92 -20.65 4.87 -5.53
N ARG A 93 -19.58 4.32 -4.96
CA ARG A 93 -18.75 5.01 -3.97
C ARG A 93 -17.46 5.49 -4.60
N GLU A 94 -16.91 6.55 -4.03
CA GLU A 94 -15.55 6.97 -4.34
C GLU A 94 -14.57 6.05 -3.60
N ILE A 95 -13.50 5.67 -4.27
CA ILE A 95 -12.42 4.83 -3.75
C ILE A 95 -11.11 5.57 -3.88
N LYS A 96 -10.29 5.52 -2.83
CA LYS A 96 -8.89 5.90 -2.85
C LYS A 96 -8.07 4.65 -2.55
N ALA A 97 -7.13 4.32 -3.43
CA ALA A 97 -6.31 3.12 -3.30
C ALA A 97 -4.83 3.45 -3.51
N THR A 98 -3.99 2.99 -2.59
CA THR A 98 -2.53 3.07 -2.71
C THR A 98 -1.97 1.68 -3.02
N GLY A 99 -1.26 1.57 -4.15
CA GLY A 99 -0.77 0.28 -4.64
C GLY A 99 0.30 0.43 -5.71
N THR A 100 0.71 -0.70 -6.28
CA THR A 100 1.77 -0.73 -7.28
C THR A 100 1.19 -0.99 -8.66
N VAL A 101 1.62 -0.22 -9.66
CA VAL A 101 1.21 -0.43 -11.05
C VAL A 101 1.82 -1.72 -11.60
N GLN A 102 0.98 -2.57 -12.20
CA GLN A 102 1.40 -3.78 -12.90
C GLN A 102 0.63 -3.94 -14.21
N PHE A 103 1.17 -4.74 -15.13
CA PHE A 103 0.45 -5.20 -16.31
C PHE A 103 0.00 -6.65 -16.13
N TYR A 104 -1.29 -6.89 -16.32
CA TYR A 104 -1.88 -8.22 -16.38
C TYR A 104 -2.69 -8.37 -17.66
N LYS A 105 -2.37 -9.39 -18.47
CA LYS A 105 -3.02 -9.65 -19.77
C LYS A 105 -3.09 -8.42 -20.69
N ASN A 106 -1.99 -7.68 -20.80
CA ASN A 106 -1.87 -6.44 -21.58
C ASN A 106 -2.78 -5.29 -21.10
N GLN A 107 -3.30 -5.36 -19.88
CA GLN A 107 -4.05 -4.29 -19.24
C GLN A 107 -3.28 -3.80 -18.01
N LYS A 108 -3.23 -2.48 -17.83
CA LYS A 108 -2.62 -1.87 -16.64
C LYS A 108 -3.60 -2.01 -15.47
N GLU A 109 -3.08 -2.40 -14.32
CA GLU A 109 -3.84 -2.53 -13.07
C GLU A 109 -3.02 -2.00 -11.89
N ILE A 110 -3.70 -1.66 -10.80
CA ILE A 110 -3.09 -1.28 -9.54
C ILE A 110 -3.23 -2.46 -8.59
N ILE A 111 -2.11 -3.00 -8.14
CA ILE A 111 -2.08 -4.09 -7.16
C ILE A 111 -1.99 -3.51 -5.77
N VAL A 112 -2.98 -3.85 -4.96
CA VAL A 112 -3.07 -3.50 -3.55
C VAL A 112 -2.91 -4.76 -2.71
N ASN A 113 -1.90 -4.75 -1.84
CA ASN A 113 -1.55 -5.93 -1.03
C ASN A 113 -2.28 -5.97 0.32
N SER A 114 -2.83 -4.84 0.78
CA SER A 114 -3.56 -4.76 2.05
C SER A 114 -4.80 -3.90 1.93
N ILE A 115 -5.88 -4.32 2.59
CA ILE A 115 -7.13 -3.54 2.66
C ILE A 115 -6.94 -2.19 3.35
N SER A 116 -5.93 -2.06 4.21
CA SER A 116 -5.60 -0.82 4.91
C SER A 116 -5.13 0.29 3.97
N ASP A 117 -4.70 -0.08 2.76
CA ASP A 117 -4.23 0.85 1.74
C ASP A 117 -5.41 1.32 0.84
N ILE A 118 -6.65 1.09 1.30
CA ILE A 118 -7.88 1.44 0.57
C ILE A 118 -8.86 2.16 1.49
N GLU A 119 -9.38 3.27 1.00
CA GLU A 119 -10.42 4.07 1.66
C GLU A 119 -11.60 4.23 0.71
N THR A 120 -12.82 4.27 1.26
CA THR A 120 -14.03 4.52 0.46
C THR A 120 -14.88 5.62 1.06
N PHE A 121 -15.35 6.52 0.20
CA PHE A 121 -16.13 7.68 0.59
C PHE A 121 -17.52 7.64 -0.07
N PRO A 122 -18.55 8.19 0.58
CA PRO A 122 -19.82 8.45 -0.09
C PRO A 122 -19.63 9.53 -1.15
N ILE A 123 -20.27 9.39 -2.31
CA ILE A 123 -20.31 10.46 -3.32
C ILE A 123 -21.16 11.61 -2.75
N LYS A 124 -20.65 12.84 -2.83
CA LYS A 124 -21.36 14.07 -2.45
C LYS A 124 -22.43 14.46 -3.46
#